data_AF-A0A1I5Q2U4-F1
#
_entry.id   AF-A0A1I5Q2U4-F1
#
_cell.length_a   1.000
_cell.length_b   1.000
_cell.length_c   1.000
_cell.angle_alpha   90.00
_cell.angle_beta   90.00
_cell.angle_gamma   90.00
#
_symmetry.space_group_name_H-M   'P 1'
#
loop_
_entity.id
_entity.type
_entity.pdbx_description
1 polymer ?
#
loop_
_entity_poly.entity_id
_entity_poly.type
_entity_poly.pdbx_seq_one_letter_code
_entity_poly.pdbx_strand_id
1 'polypeptide(L)' 'MHDTTHDARLAAIIDQLEHCLIQLDALEVRGAALRLDHAIEELRSARERRLGSQPKQERPA' A
#
# COMPACT_ATOMS: atom_id res chain seq x y z
N MET A 1 16.61 -1.29 -10.51
CA MET A 1 16.94 -1.31 -9.06
C MET A 1 16.16 -0.28 -8.23
N HIS A 2 15.54 0.76 -8.83
CA HIS A 2 14.72 1.73 -8.09
C HIS A 2 13.32 1.20 -7.72
N ASP A 3 12.72 0.33 -8.55
CA ASP A 3 11.34 -0.15 -8.30
C ASP A 3 11.24 -1.06 -7.08
N THR A 4 12.22 -1.94 -6.88
CA THR A 4 12.27 -2.82 -5.69
C THR A 4 12.42 -2.04 -4.39
N THR A 5 13.18 -0.93 -4.40
CA THR A 5 13.32 -0.06 -3.22
C THR A 5 12.06 0.77 -2.98
N HIS A 6 11.39 1.22 -4.04
CA HIS A 6 10.14 1.98 -3.91
C HIS A 6 8.99 1.10 -3.40
N ASP A 7 8.84 -0.12 -3.95
CA ASP A 7 7.82 -1.07 -3.52
C ASP A 7 8.05 -1.56 -2.08
N ALA A 8 9.29 -1.79 -1.68
CA ALA A 8 9.61 -2.14 -0.30
C ALA A 8 9.28 -0.99 0.67
N ARG A 9 9.55 0.26 0.28
CA ARG A 9 9.16 1.44 1.09
C ARG A 9 7.65 1.59 1.16
N LEU A 10 6.93 1.34 0.06
CA LEU A 10 5.48 1.41 0.03
C LEU A 10 4.84 0.33 0.92
N ALA A 11 5.37 -0.89 0.91
CA ALA A 11 4.96 -1.96 1.81
C ALA A 11 5.17 -1.57 3.27
N ALA A 12 6.36 -1.05 3.62
CA ALA A 12 6.64 -0.59 4.98
C ALA A 12 5.71 0.55 5.45
N ILE A 13 5.31 1.45 4.53
CA ILE A 13 4.33 2.50 4.83
C ILE A 13 2.96 1.87 5.11
N ILE A 14 2.52 0.93 4.27
CA ILE A 14 1.23 0.24 4.46
C ILE A 14 1.20 -0.48 5.82
N ASP A 15 2.26 -1.22 6.18
CA ASP A 15 2.37 -1.91 7.47
C ASP A 15 2.26 -0.93 8.67
N GLN A 16 2.88 0.25 8.57
CA GLN A 16 2.80 1.29 9.61
C GLN A 16 1.38 1.87 9.74
N LEU A 17 0.70 2.06 8.61
CA LEU A 17 -0.68 2.56 8.60
C LEU A 17 -1.64 1.51 9.18
N GLU A 18 -1.45 0.23 8.89
CA GLU A 18 -2.21 -0.87 9.49
C GLU A 18 -2.03 -0.94 11.01
N HIS A 19 -0.80 -0.73 11.49
CA HIS A 19 -0.55 -0.63 12.93
C HIS A 19 -1.30 0.56 13.56
N CYS A 20 -1.32 1.71 12.89
CA CYS A 20 -2.05 2.88 13.34
C CYS A 20 -3.58 2.63 13.35
N LEU A 21 -4.10 1.89 12.37
CA LEU A 21 -5.52 1.52 12.31
C LEU A 21 -5.93 0.71 13.55
N ILE A 22 -5.13 -0.30 13.93
CA ILE A 22 -5.36 -1.11 15.13
C ILE A 22 -5.39 -0.22 16.39
N GLN A 23 -4.49 0.76 16.49
CA GLN A 23 -4.46 1.70 17.62
C GLN A 23 -5.70 2.61 17.65
N LEU A 24 -6.16 3.10 16.50
CA LEU A 24 -7.35 3.96 16.41
C LEU A 24 -8.62 3.19 16.77
N ASP A 25 -8.72 1.92 16.35
CA ASP A 25 -9.83 1.04 16.73
C ASP A 25 -9.84 0.78 18.24
N ALA A 26 -8.67 0.55 18.84
CA ALA A 26 -8.54 0.38 20.30
C ALA A 26 -8.93 1.64 21.08
N LEU A 27 -8.78 2.83 20.49
CA LEU A 27 -9.19 4.12 21.05
C LEU A 27 -10.63 4.51 20.70
N GLU A 28 -11.38 3.63 20.02
CA GLU A 28 -12.76 3.84 19.55
C GLU A 28 -12.95 5.07 18.64
N VAL A 29 -11.88 5.52 17.96
CA VAL A 29 -11.91 6.68 17.05
C VAL A 29 -12.41 6.26 15.67
N ARG A 30 -13.67 5.79 15.60
CA ARG A 30 -14.25 5.12 14.41
C ARG A 30 -14.14 5.93 13.11
N GLY A 31 -14.33 7.25 13.18
CA GLY A 31 -14.25 8.12 11.99
C GLY A 31 -12.83 8.34 11.47
N ALA A 32 -11.81 8.20 12.30
CA ALA A 32 -10.41 8.23 11.85
C ALA A 32 -9.99 6.86 11.31
N ALA A 33 -10.37 5.78 11.99
CA ALA A 33 -10.12 4.41 11.56
C ALA A 33 -10.67 4.14 10.16
N LEU A 34 -11.95 4.46 9.90
CA LEU A 34 -12.57 4.26 8.58
C LEU A 34 -11.85 4.99 7.44
N ARG A 35 -11.41 6.23 7.68
CA ARG A 35 -10.68 7.02 6.67
C ARG A 35 -9.29 6.47 6.42
N LEU A 36 -8.64 5.96 7.47
CA LEU A 36 -7.33 5.34 7.37
C LEU A 36 -7.40 4.00 6.62
N ASP A 37 -8.39 3.17 6.93
CA ASP A 37 -8.64 1.90 6.23
C ASP A 37 -8.85 2.13 4.72
N HIS A 38 -9.69 3.10 4.36
CA HIS A 38 -9.89 3.46 2.96
C HIS A 38 -8.59 3.94 2.28
N ALA A 39 -7.78 4.76 2.96
CA ALA A 39 -6.50 5.22 2.41
C ALA A 39 -5.50 4.07 2.21
N ILE A 40 -5.48 3.07 3.10
CA ILE A 40 -4.66 1.86 2.95
C ILE A 40 -5.09 1.08 1.71
N GLU A 41 -6.39 0.91 1.49
CA GLU A 41 -6.92 0.18 0.34
C GLU A 41 -6.60 0.88 -1.00
N GLU A 42 -6.72 2.21 -1.05
CA GLU A 42 -6.34 3.00 -2.23
C GLU A 42 -4.83 2.86 -2.54
N LEU A 43 -3.97 2.84 -1.52
CA LEU A 43 -2.53 2.63 -1.69
C LEU A 43 -2.20 1.22 -2.21
N ARG A 44 -2.86 0.18 -1.68
CA ARG A 44 -2.72 -1.20 -2.17
C ARG A 44 -3.17 -1.31 -3.63
N SER A 45 -4.34 -0.76 -3.96
CA SER A 45 -4.88 -0.72 -5.33
C SER A 45 -3.97 0.03 -6.30
N ALA A 46 -3.38 1.16 -5.88
CA ALA A 46 -2.42 1.90 -6.69
C ALA A 46 -1.13 1.10 -6.94
N ARG A 47 -0.65 0.35 -5.95
CA ARG A 47 0.51 -0.54 -6.06
C ARG A 47 0.25 -1.69 -7.04
N GLU A 48 -0.88 -2.36 -6.92
CA GLU A 48 -1.25 -3.47 -7.81
C GLU A 48 -1.38 -3.03 -9.26
N ARG A 49 -2.01 -1.87 -9.51
CA ARG A 49 -2.08 -1.30 -10.87
C ARG A 49 -0.69 -1.02 -11.45
N ARG A 50 0.28 -0.55 -10.65
CA ARG A 50 1.66 -0.36 -11.11
C ARG A 50 2.34 -1.68 -11.45
N LEU A 51 2.18 -2.72 -10.63
CA LEU A 51 2.74 -4.05 -10.88
C LEU A 51 2.11 -4.71 -12.12
N GLY A 52 0.80 -4.59 -12.29
CA GLY A 52 0.07 -5.11 -13.45
C GLY A 52 0.32 -4.36 -14.76
N SER A 53 0.83 -3.12 -14.69
CA SER A 53 1.14 -2.28 -15.86
C SER A 53 2.61 -2.37 -16.30
N GLN A 54 3.45 -3.20 -15.67
CA GLN A 54 4.81 -3.39 -16.15
C GLN A 54 4.79 -4.05 -17.54
N PRO A 55 5.39 -3.43 -18.58
CA PRO A 55 5.48 -4.05 -19.90
C PRO A 55 6.30 -5.34 -19.76
N LYS A 56 5.71 -6.46 -20.19
CA LYS A 56 6.44 -7.72 -20.40
C LYS A 56 7.60 -7.39 -21.35
N GLN A 57 8.83 -7.32 -20.84
CA GLN A 57 10.02 -7.24 -21.68
C GLN A 57 10.04 -8.49 -22.57
N GLU A 58 9.67 -8.32 -23.84
CA GLU A 58 9.84 -9.35 -24.86
C GLU A 58 11.33 -9.71 -24.91
N ARG A 59 11.65 -10.98 -24.60
CA ARG A 59 13.00 -11.50 -24.74
C ARG A 59 13.39 -11.43 -26.22
N PRO A 60 14.56 -10.85 -26.60
CA PRO A 60 15.02 -10.91 -27.97
C PRO A 60 15.32 -12.38 -28.34
N ALA A 61 14.83 -12.76 -29.52
CA ALA A 61 14.98 -14.06 -30.14
C ALA A 61 16.45 -14.41 -30.47
#